data_AF-A0A925TWM1-F1
#
_entry.id   AF-A0A925TWM1-F1
#
_cell.length_a   1.000
_cell.length_b   1.000
_cell.length_c   1.000
_cell.angle_alpha   90.00
_cell.angle_beta   90.00
_cell.angle_gamma   90.00
#
_symmetry.space_group_name_H-M   'P 1'
#
loop_
_entity.id
_entity.type
_entity.pdbx_description
1 polymer ?
#
loop_
_entity_poly.entity_id
_entity_poly.type
_entity_poly.pdbx_seq_one_letter_code
_entity_poly.pdbx_strand_id
1 'polypeptide(L)' 'MKEYKLDRTYFKMQTAEEAANNYEYWKKQSLAERLKAAFYLNSIAYNFDINDPPKIDRNYFTIRSRK' A
#
# COMPACT_ATOMS: atom_id res chain seq x y z
N MET A 1 -26.73 -13.79 -0.96
CA MET A 1 -25.72 -13.14 -0.11
C MET A 1 -24.50 -14.06 -0.04
N LYS A 2 -23.29 -13.59 -0.35
CA LYS A 2 -22.07 -14.40 -0.21
C LYS A 2 -21.82 -14.60 1.29
N GLU A 3 -21.58 -15.83 1.71
CA GLU A 3 -21.17 -16.14 3.08
C GLU A 3 -19.78 -15.55 3.33
N TYR A 4 -19.70 -14.47 4.09
CA TYR A 4 -18.45 -13.91 4.57
C TYR A 4 -17.93 -14.79 5.72
N LYS A 5 -17.30 -15.91 5.39
CA LYS A 5 -16.65 -16.78 6.37
C LYS A 5 -15.43 -16.05 6.92
N LEU A 6 -15.42 -15.81 8.23
CA LEU A 6 -14.27 -15.21 8.92
C LEU A 6 -13.05 -16.10 8.73
N ASP A 7 -12.04 -15.58 8.01
CA ASP A 7 -10.76 -16.26 7.86
C ASP A 7 -9.95 -16.12 9.15
N ARG A 8 -9.94 -17.21 9.93
CA ARG A 8 -9.24 -17.30 11.22
C ARG A 8 -7.73 -17.50 11.06
N THR A 9 -7.23 -17.68 9.84
CA THR A 9 -5.79 -17.85 9.57
C THR A 9 -5.08 -16.53 9.35
N TYR A 10 -5.83 -15.46 9.07
CA TYR A 10 -5.26 -14.14 8.77
C TYR A 10 -4.56 -13.50 9.98
N PHE A 11 -5.05 -13.80 11.19
CA PHE A 11 -4.46 -13.37 12.45
C PHE A 11 -3.71 -14.53 13.10
N LYS A 12 -2.56 -14.91 12.52
CA LYS A 12 -1.65 -15.85 13.16
C LYS A 12 -1.04 -15.24 14.42
N MET A 13 -0.92 -16.05 15.47
CA MET A 13 -0.17 -15.67 16.66
C MET A 13 1.31 -15.63 16.24
N GLN A 14 1.89 -14.43 16.15
CA GLN A 14 3.27 -14.20 15.73
C GLN A 14 4.04 -13.48 16.85
N THR A 15 5.33 -13.77 16.98
CA THR A 15 6.18 -13.06 17.93
C THR A 15 6.48 -11.64 17.44
N ALA A 16 6.87 -10.74 18.35
CA ALA A 16 7.24 -9.37 17.98
C ALA A 16 8.41 -9.35 16.97
N GLU A 17 9.31 -10.33 17.07
CA GLU A 17 10.46 -10.50 16.19
C GLU A 17 10.04 -10.96 14.78
N GLU A 18 9.08 -11.89 14.69
CA GLU A 18 8.48 -12.30 13.43
C GLU A 18 7.70 -11.17 12.75
N ALA A 19 6.96 -10.36 13.53
CA ALA A 19 6.26 -9.19 13.02
C ALA A 19 7.21 -8.10 12.52
N ALA A 20 8.40 -7.98 13.13
CA ALA A 20 9.43 -7.04 12.73
C ALA A 20 10.15 -7.45 11.42
N ASN A 21 10.08 -8.72 11.02
CA ASN A 21 10.83 -9.24 9.87
C ASN A 21 10.25 -8.87 8.48
N ASN A 22 9.33 -7.91 8.43
CA ASN A 22 8.84 -7.32 7.19
C ASN A 22 9.97 -6.65 6.39
N TYR A 23 10.95 -6.06 7.08
CA TYR A 23 12.05 -5.35 6.41
C TYR A 23 12.89 -6.28 5.53
N GLU A 24 13.33 -7.44 6.03
CA GLU A 24 14.14 -8.37 5.23
C GLU A 24 13.34 -8.99 4.08
N TYR A 25 12.08 -9.32 4.32
CA TYR A 25 11.17 -9.83 3.28
C TYR A 25 11.09 -8.84 2.12
N TRP A 26 10.73 -7.58 2.39
CA TRP A 26 10.62 -6.58 1.33
C TRP A 26 11.97 -6.25 0.71
N LYS A 27 13.08 -6.35 1.46
CA LYS A 27 14.44 -6.15 0.93
C LYS A 27 14.85 -7.18 -0.13
N LYS A 28 14.29 -8.40 -0.11
CA LYS A 28 14.53 -9.44 -1.12
C LYS A 28 13.73 -9.22 -2.41
N GLN A 29 12.65 -8.44 -2.34
CA GLN A 29 11.70 -8.28 -3.45
C GLN A 29 12.19 -7.23 -4.45
N SER A 30 11.75 -7.35 -5.69
CA SER A 30 12.08 -6.41 -6.76
C SER A 30 11.46 -5.03 -6.48
N LEU A 31 12.06 -3.97 -7.03
CA LEU A 31 11.55 -2.61 -6.87
C LEU A 31 10.12 -2.46 -7.42
N ALA A 32 9.81 -3.16 -8.51
CA ALA A 32 8.48 -3.18 -9.11
C ALA A 32 7.43 -3.80 -8.18
N GLU A 33 7.74 -4.89 -7.49
CA GLU A 33 6.83 -5.52 -6.53
C GLU A 33 6.61 -4.65 -5.29
N ARG A 34 7.66 -3.99 -4.80
CA ARG A 34 7.54 -3.03 -3.69
C ARG A 34 6.61 -1.87 -4.05
N LEU A 35 6.75 -1.33 -5.26
CA LEU A 35 5.89 -0.24 -5.75
C LEU A 35 4.43 -0.70 -5.88
N LYS A 36 4.19 -1.91 -6.40
CA LYS A 36 2.83 -2.49 -6.46
C LYS A 36 2.21 -2.66 -5.08
N ALA A 37 2.98 -3.18 -4.11
CA ALA A 37 2.52 -3.35 -2.74
C ALA A 37 2.21 -1.99 -2.08
N ALA A 38 3.10 -1.02 -2.22
CA ALA A 38 2.87 0.34 -1.72
C ALA A 38 1.64 1.00 -2.35
N PHE A 39 1.44 0.82 -3.66
CA PHE A 39 0.28 1.36 -4.37
C PHE A 39 -1.04 0.74 -3.90
N TYR A 40 -1.07 -0.59 -3.68
CA TYR A 40 -2.22 -1.27 -3.09
C TYR A 40 -2.53 -0.80 -1.66
N LEU A 41 -1.50 -0.61 -0.83
CA LEU A 41 -1.70 -0.07 0.52
C LEU A 41 -2.27 1.36 0.48
N ASN A 42 -1.82 2.18 -0.46
CA ASN A 42 -2.37 3.52 -0.67
C ASN A 42 -3.84 3.46 -1.14
N SER A 43 -4.19 2.52 -2.02
CA SER A 43 -5.58 2.38 -2.50
C SER A 43 -6.54 2.04 -1.37
N ILE A 44 -6.11 1.21 -0.40
CA ILE A 44 -6.87 0.94 0.81
C ILE A 44 -6.94 2.19 1.71
N ALA A 45 -5.81 2.84 1.96
CA ALA A 45 -5.73 3.97 2.90
C ALA A 45 -6.56 5.18 2.44
N TYR A 46 -6.58 5.45 1.14
CA TYR A 46 -7.28 6.59 0.54
C TYR A 46 -8.58 6.17 -0.18
N ASN A 47 -8.95 4.90 -0.10
CA ASN A 47 -10.18 4.34 -0.66
C ASN A 47 -10.42 4.71 -2.13
N PHE A 48 -9.44 4.40 -2.99
CA PHE A 48 -9.56 4.57 -4.44
C PHE A 48 -9.41 3.24 -5.19
N ASP A 49 -9.94 3.16 -6.41
CA ASP A 49 -9.79 1.97 -7.25
C ASP A 49 -8.34 1.88 -7.77
N ILE A 50 -7.71 0.74 -7.56
CA ILE A 50 -6.36 0.47 -8.05
C ILE A 50 -6.27 0.51 -9.58
N ASN A 51 -7.37 0.23 -10.29
CA ASN A 51 -7.45 0.27 -11.75
C ASN A 51 -7.82 1.66 -12.30
N ASP A 52 -8.42 2.51 -11.47
CA ASP A 52 -8.75 3.89 -11.80
C ASP A 52 -8.31 4.85 -10.67
N PRO A 53 -6.99 5.05 -10.52
CA PRO A 53 -6.47 5.89 -9.46
C PRO A 53 -6.74 7.38 -9.72
N PRO A 54 -6.87 8.18 -8.64
CA PRO A 54 -7.06 9.62 -8.76
C PRO A 54 -5.88 10.27 -9.48
N LYS A 55 -6.18 11.08 -10.49
CA LYS A 55 -5.18 11.80 -11.28
C LYS A 55 -4.70 13.02 -10.52
N ILE A 56 -3.38 13.23 -10.54
CA ILE A 56 -2.78 14.43 -9.97
C ILE A 56 -3.20 15.66 -10.78
N ASP A 57 -3.74 16.67 -10.11
CA ASP A 57 -3.95 17.98 -10.71
C ASP A 57 -2.63 18.76 -10.70
N ARG A 58 -2.05 18.96 -11.89
CA ARG A 58 -0.80 19.69 -12.08
C ARG A 58 -0.99 21.21 -12.09
N ASN A 59 -2.22 21.70 -12.17
CA ASN A 59 -2.54 23.12 -12.27
C ASN A 59 -2.79 23.77 -10.90
N TYR A 60 -3.03 22.97 -9.85
CA TYR A 60 -3.27 23.48 -8.50
C TYR A 60 -2.02 24.14 -7.87
N PHE A 61 -0.81 23.66 -8.21
CA PHE A 61 0.43 24.17 -7.64
C PHE A 61 1.24 24.96 -8.69
N THR A 62 1.43 26.26 -8.46
CA THR A 62 2.28 27.12 -9.30
C THR A 62 3.66 27.31 -8.67
N ILE A 63 4.73 27.00 -9.41
CA ILE A 63 6.09 27.34 -9.00
C ILE A 63 6.26 28.86 -9.10
N ARG A 64 6.53 29.53 -7.98
CA ARG A 64 6.87 30.96 -7.96
C ARG A 64 8.39 31.10 -7.85
N SER A 65 9.05 31.65 -8.86
CA SER A 65 10.45 32.07 -8.74
C SER A 65 10.52 33.32 -7.86
N ARG A 66 11.36 33.30 -6.81
CA ARG A 66 11.71 34.52 -6.08
C ARG A 66 12.65 35.34 -6.96
N LYS A 67 12.33 36.63 -7.13
CA LYS A 67 13.19 37.61 -7.79
C LYS A 67 14.27 38.08 -6.83
#